data_AF-A0A967HNN5-F1
#
_entry.id   AF-A0A967HNN5-F1
#
_cell.length_a   1.000
_cell.length_b   1.000
_cell.length_c   1.000
_cell.angle_alpha   90.00
_cell.angle_beta   90.00
_cell.angle_gamma   90.00
#
_symmetry.space_group_name_H-M   'P 1'
#
loop_
_entity.id
_entity.type
_entity.pdbx_description
1 polymer ?
#
loop_
_entity_poly.entity_id
_entity_poly.type
_entity_poly.pdbx_seq_one_letter_code
_entity_poly.pdbx_strand_id
1 'polypeptide(L)'
;DAGWRVLYLGPSLPAEEIAAAAERSGAAVVAVSVVDGEDRDLDRAGEELEALRAALPEGVLLVAGGRRSERVAPEGVTLVSDLDSLRQVLAAAGPPEGGGA
;
A
#
# COMPACT_ATOMS: atom_id res chain seq x y z
N ASP A 1 -18.74 8.70 -2.54
CA ASP A 1 -17.34 8.60 -3.00
C ASP A 1 -16.45 9.59 -2.27
N ALA A 2 -15.31 9.14 -1.74
CA ALA A 2 -14.37 9.95 -0.95
C ALA A 2 -13.40 10.79 -1.80
N GLY A 3 -13.68 10.99 -3.09
CA GLY A 3 -12.82 11.75 -4.02
C GLY A 3 -11.58 11.02 -4.54
N TRP A 4 -11.37 9.75 -4.16
CA TRP A 4 -10.23 8.94 -4.58
C TRP A 4 -10.53 8.12 -5.84
N ARG A 5 -9.60 8.11 -6.79
CA ARG A 5 -9.56 7.13 -7.87
C ARG A 5 -8.75 5.91 -7.41
N VAL A 6 -9.37 4.73 -7.45
CA VAL A 6 -8.74 3.48 -7.01
C VAL A 6 -8.37 2.61 -8.20
N LEU A 7 -7.13 2.11 -8.20
CA LEU A 7 -6.66 1.08 -9.12
C LEU A 7 -6.41 -0.21 -8.31
N TYR A 8 -7.19 -1.25 -8.58
CA TYR A 8 -6.98 -2.56 -7.96
C TYR A 8 -6.10 -3.42 -8.88
N LEU A 9 -4.91 -3.79 -8.40
CA LEU A 9 -3.92 -4.53 -9.18
C LEU A 9 -4.09 -6.06 -9.10
N GLY A 10 -4.81 -6.54 -8.09
CA GLY A 10 -4.90 -7.98 -7.79
C GLY A 10 -3.99 -8.41 -6.64
N PRO A 11 -3.99 -9.71 -6.29
CA PRO A 11 -3.14 -10.29 -5.26
C PRO A 11 -1.77 -10.73 -5.80
N SER A 12 -0.81 -10.93 -4.88
CA SER A 12 0.47 -11.64 -5.14
C SER A 12 1.37 -11.02 -6.22
N LEU A 13 1.28 -9.72 -6.44
CA LEU A 13 2.19 -9.00 -7.33
C LEU A 13 3.55 -8.77 -6.64
N PRO A 14 4.66 -8.90 -7.37
CA PRO A 14 5.97 -8.46 -6.89
C PRO A 14 5.99 -6.96 -6.58
N ALA A 15 6.83 -6.55 -5.64
CA ALA A 15 7.04 -5.15 -5.26
C ALA A 15 7.30 -4.23 -6.47
N GLU A 16 8.12 -4.67 -7.43
CA GLU A 16 8.46 -3.89 -8.62
C GLU A 16 7.25 -3.59 -9.50
N GLU A 17 6.33 -4.55 -9.65
CA GLU A 17 5.11 -4.37 -10.46
C GLU A 17 4.15 -3.38 -9.80
N ILE A 18 4.03 -3.43 -8.47
CA ILE A 18 3.23 -2.49 -7.70
C ILE A 18 3.83 -1.09 -7.78
N ALA A 19 5.15 -0.95 -7.59
CA ALA A 19 5.84 0.34 -7.67
C ALA A 19 5.68 0.98 -9.05
N ALA A 20 5.89 0.21 -10.13
CA ALA A 20 5.73 0.69 -11.49
C ALA A 20 4.27 1.08 -11.79
N ALA A 21 3.29 0.38 -11.22
CA ALA A 21 1.88 0.76 -11.34
C ALA A 21 1.56 2.05 -10.58
N ALA A 22 2.13 2.23 -9.38
CA ALA A 22 1.98 3.45 -8.59
C ALA A 22 2.56 4.66 -9.34
N GLU A 23 3.74 4.54 -9.91
CA GLU A 23 4.38 5.59 -10.72
C GLU A 23 3.54 5.94 -11.96
N ARG A 24 3.16 4.94 -12.77
CA ARG A 24 2.36 5.18 -13.99
C ARG A 24 0.99 5.78 -13.73
N SER A 25 0.39 5.50 -12.57
CA SER A 25 -0.92 6.03 -12.20
C SER A 25 -0.85 7.35 -11.45
N GLY A 26 0.35 7.82 -11.08
CA GLY A 26 0.52 8.99 -10.20
C GLY A 26 -0.13 8.76 -8.83
N ALA A 27 -0.08 7.54 -8.31
CA ALA A 27 -0.72 7.19 -7.05
C ALA A 27 -0.04 7.92 -5.88
N ALA A 28 -0.83 8.63 -5.08
CA ALA A 28 -0.37 9.21 -3.82
C ALA A 28 -0.29 8.19 -2.68
N VAL A 29 -1.03 7.08 -2.80
CA VAL A 29 -1.13 6.04 -1.78
C VAL A 29 -1.13 4.66 -2.43
N VAL A 30 -0.36 3.74 -1.88
CA VAL A 30 -0.40 2.30 -2.18
C VAL A 30 -0.89 1.58 -0.92
N ALA A 31 -1.92 0.75 -1.06
CA ALA A 31 -2.47 -0.04 0.04
C ALA A 31 -2.31 -1.53 -0.25
N VAL A 32 -1.70 -2.27 0.68
CA VAL A 32 -1.48 -3.71 0.61
C VAL A 32 -2.25 -4.41 1.72
N SER A 33 -2.86 -5.57 1.40
CA SER A 33 -3.57 -6.39 2.38
C SER A 33 -2.87 -7.72 2.60
N VAL A 34 -2.53 -8.02 3.86
CA VAL A 34 -1.90 -9.29 4.29
C VAL A 34 -2.88 -10.03 5.21
N VAL A 35 -3.46 -11.12 4.71
CA VAL A 35 -4.66 -11.75 5.32
C VAL A 35 -4.37 -13.13 5.91
N ASP A 36 -3.64 -13.97 5.19
CA ASP A 36 -3.24 -15.31 5.59
C ASP A 36 -1.84 -15.65 5.04
N GLY A 37 -1.43 -16.92 5.20
CA GLY A 37 -0.11 -17.41 4.87
C GLY A 37 0.51 -18.20 6.03
N GLU A 38 1.35 -19.17 5.70
CA GLU A 38 2.24 -19.83 6.66
C GLU A 38 3.43 -18.91 6.97
N ASP A 39 4.27 -19.28 7.95
CA ASP A 39 5.39 -18.43 8.38
C ASP A 39 6.30 -18.01 7.21
N ARG A 40 6.58 -18.92 6.26
CA ARG A 40 7.38 -18.60 5.07
C ARG A 40 6.72 -17.60 4.12
N ASP A 41 5.39 -17.68 3.98
CA ASP A 41 4.65 -16.73 3.15
C ASP A 41 4.65 -15.34 3.79
N LEU A 42 4.57 -15.29 5.12
CA LEU A 42 4.61 -14.06 5.89
C LEU A 42 6.00 -13.41 5.87
N ASP A 43 7.07 -14.20 5.99
CA ASP A 43 8.44 -13.70 5.86
C ASP A 43 8.64 -13.08 4.46
N ARG A 44 8.21 -13.79 3.40
CA ARG A 44 8.24 -13.27 2.03
C ARG A 44 7.39 -12.01 1.86
N ALA A 45 6.21 -11.95 2.47
CA ALA A 45 5.36 -10.75 2.42
C ALA A 45 6.05 -9.55 3.07
N GLY A 46 6.82 -9.76 4.15
CA GLY A 46 7.64 -8.72 4.77
C GLY A 46 8.76 -8.23 3.84
N GLU A 47 9.49 -9.16 3.22
CA GLU A 47 10.54 -8.83 2.22
C GLU A 47 9.97 -8.03 1.04
N GLU A 48 8.80 -8.40 0.52
CA GLU A 48 8.14 -7.68 -0.57
C GLU A 48 7.65 -6.29 -0.12
N LEU A 49 7.18 -6.12 1.12
CA LEU A 49 6.81 -4.80 1.65
C LEU A 49 8.03 -3.89 1.83
N GLU A 50 9.17 -4.44 2.24
CA GLU A 50 10.42 -3.70 2.37
C GLU A 50 10.95 -3.27 0.99
N ALA A 51 10.98 -4.20 0.03
CA ALA A 51 11.34 -3.91 -1.35
C ALA A 51 10.39 -2.86 -1.97
N LEU A 52 9.08 -2.95 -1.69
CA LEU A 52 8.10 -1.99 -2.17
C LEU A 52 8.33 -0.60 -1.57
N ARG A 53 8.58 -0.50 -0.26
CA ARG A 53 8.90 0.80 0.37
C ARG A 53 10.15 1.43 -0.22
N ALA A 54 11.18 0.63 -0.53
CA ALA A 54 12.41 1.10 -1.15
C ALA A 54 12.22 1.53 -2.61
N ALA A 55 11.33 0.86 -3.36
CA ALA A 55 11.06 1.16 -4.76
C ALA A 55 10.07 2.31 -4.97
N LEU A 56 9.20 2.59 -3.99
CA LEU A 56 8.23 3.67 -4.09
C LEU A 56 8.89 5.05 -3.95
N PRO A 57 8.43 6.07 -4.71
CA PRO A 57 8.88 7.45 -4.50
C PRO A 57 8.60 7.93 -3.07
N GLU A 58 9.43 8.85 -2.55
CA GLU A 58 9.30 9.37 -1.17
C GLU A 58 7.92 9.97 -0.86
N GLY A 59 7.25 10.55 -1.86
CA GLY A 59 5.92 11.16 -1.70
C GLY A 59 4.74 10.16 -1.70
N VAL A 60 4.98 8.88 -1.97
CA VAL A 60 3.92 7.87 -2.00
C VAL A 60 3.78 7.21 -0.64
N LEU A 61 2.61 7.35 -0.03
CA LEU A 61 2.30 6.69 1.23
C LEU A 61 2.10 5.19 1.00
N LEU A 62 2.82 4.35 1.75
CA LEU A 62 2.61 2.90 1.77
C LEU A 62 1.82 2.51 3.02
N VAL A 63 0.68 1.86 2.81
CA VAL A 63 -0.23 1.42 3.86
C VAL A 63 -0.36 -0.10 3.82
N ALA A 64 -0.24 -0.77 4.98
CA ALA A 64 -0.48 -2.21 5.10
C ALA A 64 -1.60 -2.49 6.10
N GLY A 65 -2.55 -3.34 5.71
CA GLY A 65 -3.65 -3.78 6.56
C GLY A 65 -3.94 -5.27 6.41
N GLY A 66 -4.96 -5.74 7.14
CA GLY A 66 -5.31 -7.16 7.18
C GLY A 66 -4.73 -7.87 8.40
N ARG A 67 -5.23 -9.08 8.69
CA ARG A 67 -5.00 -9.77 9.97
C ARG A 67 -3.54 -10.07 10.29
N ARG A 68 -2.66 -10.06 9.28
CA ARG A 68 -1.24 -10.41 9.42
C ARG A 68 -0.31 -9.23 9.15
N SER A 69 -0.82 -8.05 8.80
CA SER A 69 0.03 -6.91 8.43
C SER A 69 0.97 -6.47 9.54
N GLU A 70 0.50 -6.44 10.79
CA GLU A 70 1.31 -6.05 11.95
C GLU A 70 2.53 -6.95 12.16
N ARG A 71 2.44 -8.23 11.75
CA ARG A 71 3.55 -9.18 11.87
C ARG A 71 4.67 -8.90 10.86
N VAL A 72 4.33 -8.34 9.70
CA VAL A 72 5.24 -8.31 8.54
C VAL A 72 5.59 -6.90 8.08
N ALA A 73 4.89 -5.88 8.54
CA ALA A 73 5.12 -4.51 8.08
C ALA A 73 6.49 -3.99 8.55
N PRO A 74 7.37 -3.59 7.62
CA PRO A 74 8.65 -2.98 7.96
C PRO A 74 8.48 -1.50 8.37
N GLU A 75 9.57 -0.86 8.75
CA GLU A 75 9.60 0.57 9.01
C GLU A 75 9.16 1.40 7.78
N GLY A 76 8.56 2.56 8.01
CA GLY A 76 8.06 3.43 6.93
C GLY A 76 6.75 2.97 6.29
N VAL A 77 6.13 1.90 6.78
CA VAL A 77 4.79 1.46 6.38
C VAL A 77 3.77 1.87 7.42
N THR A 78 2.67 2.50 6.99
CA THR A 78 1.56 2.84 7.86
C THR A 78 0.67 1.62 8.07
N LEU A 79 0.53 1.15 9.31
CA LEU A 79 -0.37 0.05 9.65
C LEU A 79 -1.81 0.55 9.85
N VAL A 80 -2.77 -0.17 9.28
CA VAL A 80 -4.21 0.06 9.48
C VAL A 80 -4.91 -1.25 9.86
N SER A 81 -5.81 -1.20 10.84
CA SER A 81 -6.52 -2.37 11.38
C SER A 81 -7.84 -2.67 10.67
N ASP A 82 -8.41 -1.66 10.01
CA ASP A 82 -9.77 -1.70 9.47
C ASP A 82 -9.95 -0.64 8.37
N LEU A 83 -11.14 -0.62 7.77
CA LEU A 83 -11.45 0.33 6.72
C LEU A 83 -11.62 1.76 7.23
N ASP A 84 -11.93 1.97 8.51
CA ASP A 84 -12.13 3.30 9.07
C ASP A 84 -10.79 4.01 9.33
N SER A 85 -9.81 3.30 9.87
CA SER A 85 -8.42 3.76 9.95
C SER A 85 -7.81 4.03 8.58
N LEU A 86 -8.07 3.17 7.58
CA LEU A 86 -7.67 3.45 6.19
C LEU A 86 -8.33 4.74 5.67
N ARG A 87 -9.62 4.95 5.92
CA ARG A 87 -10.32 6.19 5.51
C ARG A 87 -9.73 7.43 6.18
N GLN A 88 -9.34 7.35 7.45
CA GLN A 88 -8.70 8.46 8.16
C GLN A 88 -7.35 8.81 7.54
N VAL A 89 -6.54 7.80 7.20
CA VAL A 89 -5.26 7.98 6.50
C VAL A 89 -5.47 8.67 5.15
N LEU A 90 -6.44 8.20 4.36
CA LEU A 90 -6.77 8.79 3.06
C LEU A 90 -7.31 10.24 3.20
N ALA A 91 -8.10 10.52 4.23
CA ALA A 91 -8.61 11.86 4.49
C ALA A 91 -7.49 12.83 4.89
N ALA A 92 -6.51 12.36 5.66
CA ALA A 92 -5.36 13.15 6.07
C ALA A 92 -4.38 13.42 4.90
N ALA A 93 -4.19 12.44 4.01
CA ALA A 93 -3.36 12.60 2.82
C ALA A 93 -3.99 13.55 1.78
N GLY A 94 -5.32 13.52 1.67
CA GLY A 94 -6.05 14.20 0.61
C GLY A 94 -5.84 13.54 -0.76
N PRO A 95 -6.85 13.55 -1.65
CA PRO A 95 -6.62 13.10 -3.02
C PRO A 95 -5.60 14.05 -3.68
N PRO A 96 -4.71 13.55 -4.55
CA PRO A 96 -3.77 14.41 -5.26
C PRO A 96 -4.51 15.48 -6.06
N GLU A 97 -4.11 16.76 -5.90
CA GLU A 97 -4.72 17.85 -6.65
C GLU A 97 -4.38 17.70 -8.14
N GLY A 98 -5.40 17.40 -8.96
CA GLY A 98 -5.37 17.58 -10.41
C GLY A 98 -4.26 16.84 -11.17
N GLY A 99 -4.52 15.58 -11.53
CA GLY A 99 -4.02 15.05 -12.81
C GLY A 99 -4.78 15.74 -13.93
N GLY A 100 -4.29 16.92 -14.35
CA GLY A 100 -4.79 17.62 -15.53
C GLY A 100 -4.75 16.73 -16.77
N ALA A 101 -5.78 16.92 -17.60
CA ALA A 101 -6.11 16.23 -18.85
C ALA A 101 -4.92 15.81 -19.74
#